data_AF-A0A1B8P683-F1
#
_entry.id   AF-A0A1B8P683-F1
#
_cell.length_a   1.000
_cell.length_b   1.000
_cell.length_c   1.000
_cell.angle_alpha   90.00
_cell.angle_beta   90.00
_cell.angle_gamma   90.00
#
_symmetry.space_group_name_H-M   'P 1'
#
loop_
_entity.id
_entity.type
_entity.pdbx_description
1 polymer ?
#
loop_
_entity_poly.entity_id
_entity_poly.type
_entity_poly.pdbx_seq_one_letter_code
_entity_poly.pdbx_strand_id
1 'polypeptide(L)'
;MADARGRFFAHYAERSLAPAMLRIIIMDLLSAIHPDDRAYFRESREKRFGRSLEEFHSPVRGLSQLDTALEPLRGRLAEAPYLDGEAPGGADYIVFGNFMWARCVSSADLVSNADPVYAWLERMLDLYDGLGRQATRITDIEGAYR
;
A
#
# COMPACT_ATOMS: atom_id res chain seq x y z
N MET A 1 15.43 21.42 -2.90
CA MET A 1 15.95 20.20 -2.23
C MET A 1 14.82 19.32 -1.70
N ALA A 2 13.85 19.85 -0.94
CA ALA A 2 12.69 19.08 -0.47
C ALA A 2 11.85 18.46 -1.59
N ASP A 3 11.53 19.20 -2.67
CA ASP A 3 10.79 18.66 -3.84
C ASP A 3 11.52 17.47 -4.48
N ALA A 4 12.82 17.61 -4.77
CA ALA A 4 13.61 16.52 -5.36
C ALA A 4 13.61 15.25 -4.49
N ARG A 5 13.72 15.39 -3.17
CA ARG A 5 13.62 14.27 -2.22
C ARG A 5 12.22 13.65 -2.23
N GLY A 6 11.17 14.47 -2.18
CA GLY A 6 9.79 14.01 -2.26
C GLY A 6 9.51 13.21 -3.53
N ARG A 7 9.99 13.68 -4.68
CA ARG A 7 9.85 12.95 -5.96
C ARG A 7 10.57 11.60 -5.96
N PHE A 8 11.73 11.51 -5.31
CA PHE A 8 12.40 10.21 -5.15
C PHE A 8 11.52 9.21 -4.40
N PHE A 9 10.96 9.62 -3.25
CA PHE A 9 10.04 8.78 -2.48
C PHE A 9 8.77 8.43 -3.26
N ALA A 10 8.22 9.37 -4.04
CA ALA A 10 7.05 9.11 -4.88
C ALA A 10 7.37 8.03 -5.92
N HIS A 11 8.49 8.17 -6.63
CA HIS A 11 8.91 7.17 -7.61
C HIS A 11 9.25 5.82 -6.99
N TYR A 12 9.87 5.80 -5.82
CA TYR A 12 10.11 4.58 -5.05
C TYR A 12 8.79 3.89 -4.68
N ALA A 13 7.84 4.62 -4.10
CA ALA A 13 6.55 4.06 -3.71
C ALA A 13 5.76 3.52 -4.92
N GLU A 14 5.69 4.29 -6.01
CA GLU A 14 4.97 3.92 -7.24
C GLU A 14 5.59 2.76 -8.01
N ARG A 15 6.92 2.62 -7.98
CA ARG A 15 7.64 1.64 -8.81
C ARG A 15 8.08 0.40 -8.05
N SER A 16 8.30 0.49 -6.75
CA SER A 16 8.78 -0.63 -5.92
C SER A 16 7.69 -1.20 -5.05
N LEU A 17 6.90 -0.35 -4.36
CA LEU A 17 5.88 -0.82 -3.41
C LEU A 17 4.55 -1.14 -4.10
N ALA A 18 3.98 -0.16 -4.82
CA ALA A 18 2.64 -0.28 -5.40
C ALA A 18 2.46 -1.50 -6.32
N PRO A 19 3.42 -1.88 -7.19
CA PRO A 19 3.25 -3.05 -8.06
C PRO A 19 3.24 -4.37 -7.28
N ALA A 20 4.01 -4.46 -6.19
CA ALA A 20 4.05 -5.64 -5.32
C ALA A 20 2.74 -5.75 -4.54
N MET A 21 2.29 -4.65 -3.93
CA MET A 21 1.00 -4.56 -3.23
C MET A 21 -0.17 -4.90 -4.15
N LEU A 22 -0.20 -4.32 -5.36
CA LEU A 22 -1.27 -4.58 -6.33
C LEU A 22 -1.35 -6.06 -6.70
N ARG A 23 -0.22 -6.77 -6.81
CA ARG A 23 -0.19 -8.21 -7.09
C ARG A 23 -0.86 -9.04 -5.98
N ILE A 24 -0.76 -8.55 -4.74
CA ILE A 24 -1.40 -9.16 -3.57
C ILE A 24 -2.90 -8.86 -3.57
N ILE A 25 -3.30 -7.61 -3.79
CA ILE A 25 -4.66 -7.15 -3.49
C ILE A 25 -5.58 -6.96 -4.71
N ILE A 26 -5.14 -7.22 -5.95
CA ILE A 26 -5.90 -6.85 -7.17
C ILE A 26 -7.34 -7.37 -7.19
N MET A 27 -7.59 -8.56 -6.65
CA MET A 27 -8.93 -9.15 -6.61
C MET A 27 -9.80 -8.47 -5.55
N ASP A 28 -9.25 -8.20 -4.37
CA ASP A 28 -9.93 -7.42 -3.33
C ASP A 28 -10.25 -6.01 -3.83
N LEU A 29 -9.31 -5.38 -4.53
CA LEU A 29 -9.50 -4.08 -5.16
C LEU A 29 -10.62 -4.10 -6.20
N LEU A 30 -10.69 -5.13 -7.06
CA LEU A 30 -11.79 -5.28 -8.01
C LEU A 30 -13.15 -5.36 -7.28
N SER A 31 -13.21 -6.11 -6.18
CA SER A 31 -14.42 -6.21 -5.35
C SER A 31 -14.73 -4.90 -4.62
N ALA A 32 -13.73 -4.12 -4.23
CA ALA A 32 -13.90 -2.84 -3.56
C ALA A 32 -14.41 -1.73 -4.49
N ILE A 33 -14.22 -1.87 -5.80
CA ILE A 33 -14.68 -0.90 -6.79
C ILE A 33 -16.20 -0.97 -6.95
N HIS A 34 -16.82 0.21 -7.11
CA HIS A 34 -18.25 0.33 -7.35
C HIS A 34 -18.69 -0.57 -8.52
N PRO A 35 -19.81 -1.31 -8.41
CA PRO A 35 -20.23 -2.27 -9.43
C PRO A 35 -20.21 -1.73 -10.87
N ASP A 36 -20.65 -0.49 -11.07
CA ASP A 36 -20.71 0.16 -12.38
C ASP A 36 -19.33 0.42 -13.02
N ASP A 37 -18.27 0.50 -12.20
CA ASP A 37 -16.90 0.77 -12.65
C ASP A 37 -16.06 -0.50 -12.82
N ARG A 38 -16.53 -1.65 -12.33
CA ARG A 38 -15.75 -2.91 -12.33
C ARG A 38 -15.41 -3.39 -13.73
N ALA A 39 -16.34 -3.26 -14.68
CA ALA A 39 -16.13 -3.65 -16.07
C ALA A 39 -14.99 -2.83 -16.72
N TYR A 40 -15.06 -1.50 -16.57
CA TYR A 40 -14.01 -0.59 -17.04
C TYR A 40 -12.67 -0.84 -16.34
N PHE A 41 -12.69 -1.06 -15.03
CA PHE A 41 -11.47 -1.38 -14.28
C PHE A 41 -10.82 -2.66 -14.82
N ARG A 42 -11.56 -3.75 -14.94
CA ARG A 42 -11.04 -5.01 -15.47
C ARG A 42 -10.44 -4.82 -16.86
N GLU A 43 -11.21 -4.27 -17.80
CA GLU A 43 -10.74 -4.07 -19.18
C GLU A 43 -9.44 -3.25 -19.24
N SER A 44 -9.41 -2.10 -18.56
CA SER A 44 -8.24 -1.21 -18.58
C SER A 44 -7.00 -1.82 -17.94
N ARG A 45 -7.15 -2.62 -16.87
CA ARG A 45 -6.03 -3.23 -16.16
C ARG A 45 -5.50 -4.45 -16.90
N GLU A 46 -6.39 -5.31 -17.40
CA GLU A 46 -5.98 -6.48 -18.18
C GLU A 46 -5.28 -6.07 -19.47
N LYS A 47 -5.78 -5.03 -20.16
CA LYS A 47 -5.09 -4.43 -21.31
C LYS A 47 -3.69 -3.93 -20.95
N ARG A 48 -3.54 -3.27 -19.79
CA ARG A 48 -2.22 -2.78 -19.31
C ARG A 48 -1.28 -3.92 -18.93
N PHE A 49 -1.81 -5.01 -18.36
CA PHE A 49 -1.00 -6.14 -17.88
C PHE A 49 -0.71 -7.17 -18.97
N GLY A 50 -1.50 -7.20 -20.05
CA GLY A 50 -1.43 -8.19 -21.11
C GLY A 50 -1.87 -9.59 -20.67
N ARG A 51 -2.66 -9.69 -19.60
CA ARG A 51 -3.15 -10.94 -18.98
C ARG A 51 -4.35 -10.66 -18.09
N SER A 52 -5.08 -11.71 -17.66
CA SER A 52 -6.24 -11.53 -16.78
C SER A 52 -5.83 -11.04 -15.38
N LEU A 53 -6.79 -10.48 -14.63
CA LEU A 53 -6.55 -10.09 -13.23
C LEU A 53 -6.22 -11.31 -12.37
N GLU A 54 -6.85 -12.45 -12.64
CA GLU A 54 -6.64 -13.72 -11.96
C GLU A 54 -5.22 -14.25 -12.19
N GLU A 55 -4.69 -14.17 -13.42
CA GLU A 55 -3.30 -14.53 -13.74
C GLU A 55 -2.28 -13.52 -13.19
N PHE A 56 -2.69 -12.27 -13.02
CA PHE A 56 -1.86 -11.25 -12.39
C PHE A 56 -1.78 -11.45 -10.88
N HIS A 57 -2.90 -11.80 -10.25
CA HIS A 57 -3.06 -12.01 -8.82
C HIS A 57 -2.15 -13.16 -8.35
N SER A 58 -1.17 -12.82 -7.50
CA SER A 58 -0.21 -13.79 -7.00
C SER A 58 0.32 -13.30 -5.65
N PRO A 59 -0.43 -13.51 -4.55
CA PRO A 59 -0.07 -13.03 -3.23
C PRO A 59 1.32 -13.47 -2.77
N VAL A 60 1.68 -14.73 -2.95
CA VAL A 60 3.00 -15.25 -2.54
C VAL A 60 4.14 -14.50 -3.24
N ARG A 61 4.03 -14.31 -4.56
CA ARG A 61 5.03 -13.55 -5.32
C ARG A 61 5.02 -12.08 -4.93
N GLY A 62 3.84 -11.51 -4.73
CA GLY A 62 3.68 -10.11 -4.31
C GLY A 62 4.30 -9.84 -2.95
N LEU A 63 4.11 -10.73 -1.97
CA LEU A 63 4.71 -10.63 -0.64
C LEU A 63 6.22 -10.73 -0.70
N SER A 64 6.78 -11.67 -1.46
CA SER A 64 8.24 -11.75 -1.66
C SER A 64 8.82 -10.50 -2.33
N GLN A 65 8.12 -9.95 -3.34
CA GLN A 65 8.53 -8.70 -3.98
C GLN A 65 8.43 -7.51 -3.02
N LEU A 66 7.37 -7.45 -2.22
CA LEU A 66 7.16 -6.39 -1.25
C LEU A 66 8.25 -6.45 -0.16
N ASP A 67 8.52 -7.64 0.38
CA ASP A 67 9.57 -7.85 1.38
C ASP A 67 10.95 -7.32 0.91
N THR A 68 11.30 -7.57 -0.35
CA THR A 68 12.52 -6.99 -0.95
C THR A 68 12.42 -5.47 -1.09
N ALA A 69 11.25 -4.96 -1.51
CA ALA A 69 11.02 -3.55 -1.71
C ALA A 69 11.01 -2.75 -0.39
N LEU A 70 10.75 -3.38 0.76
CA LEU A 70 10.77 -2.75 2.09
C LEU A 70 12.19 -2.46 2.62
N GLU A 71 13.23 -3.06 2.04
CA GLU A 71 14.59 -2.97 2.57
C GLU A 71 15.11 -1.52 2.77
N PRO A 72 14.88 -0.58 1.83
CA PRO A 72 15.26 0.82 2.05
C PRO A 72 14.54 1.47 3.22
N LEU A 73 13.27 1.09 3.49
CA LEU A 73 12.53 1.58 4.65
C LEU A 73 13.09 1.00 5.94
N ARG A 74 13.44 -0.29 5.97
CA ARG A 74 14.07 -0.91 7.14
C ARG A 74 15.38 -0.22 7.50
N GLY A 75 16.24 0.03 6.52
CA GLY A 75 17.48 0.77 6.72
C GLY A 75 17.23 2.16 7.28
N ARG A 76 16.28 2.91 6.71
CA ARG A 76 15.96 4.25 7.19
C ARG A 76 15.33 4.25 8.60
N LEU A 77 14.46 3.30 8.88
CA LEU A 77 13.74 3.19 10.16
C LEU A 77 14.60 2.59 11.28
N ALA A 78 15.76 2.00 10.95
CA ALA A 78 16.78 1.66 11.93
C ALA A 78 17.50 2.91 12.48
N GLU A 79 17.50 4.00 11.72
CA GLU A 79 18.19 5.24 12.07
C GLU A 79 17.27 6.28 12.72
N ALA A 80 15.96 6.25 12.45
CA ALA A 80 15.00 7.22 12.96
C ALA A 80 13.57 6.68 12.99
N PRO A 81 12.67 7.24 13.81
CA PRO A 81 11.29 6.77 13.91
C PRO A 81 10.43 7.03 12.66
N TYR A 82 10.80 8.01 11.83
CA TYR A 82 10.10 8.37 10.59
C TYR A 82 11.09 8.51 9.43
N LEU A 83 10.57 8.45 8.20
CA LEU A 83 11.38 8.60 7.00
C LEU A 83 12.01 9.99 6.92
N ASP A 84 11.28 11.03 7.32
CA ASP A 84 11.80 12.41 7.42
C ASP A 84 12.54 12.72 8.74
N GLY A 85 12.72 11.76 9.66
CA GLY A 85 13.53 11.91 10.87
C GLY A 85 12.77 11.69 12.17
N GLU A 86 12.87 12.65 13.10
CA GLU A 86 12.26 12.57 14.45
C GLU A 86 10.73 12.77 14.44
N ALA A 87 10.20 13.38 13.39
CA ALA A 87 8.78 13.64 13.20
C ALA A 87 8.36 13.24 11.78
N PRO A 88 7.09 12.86 11.55
CA PRO A 88 6.62 12.52 10.22
C PRO A 88 6.66 13.74 9.31
N GLY A 89 7.00 13.52 8.04
CA GLY A 89 7.03 14.56 7.03
C GLY A 89 6.50 14.10 5.68
N GLY A 90 6.76 14.89 4.64
CA GLY A 90 6.27 14.61 3.29
C GLY A 90 6.69 13.24 2.76
N ALA A 91 7.90 12.77 3.10
CA ALA A 91 8.35 11.43 2.71
C ALA A 91 7.47 10.33 3.32
N ASP A 92 7.12 10.47 4.60
CA ASP A 92 6.27 9.52 5.31
C ASP A 92 4.89 9.42 4.66
N TYR A 93 4.23 10.55 4.40
CA TYR A 93 2.88 10.54 3.81
C TYR A 93 2.85 9.98 2.38
N ILE A 94 3.87 10.27 1.57
CA ILE A 94 3.99 9.73 0.20
C ILE A 94 4.05 8.19 0.22
N VAL A 95 4.87 7.63 1.12
CA VAL A 95 5.01 6.18 1.24
C VAL A 95 3.78 5.57 1.91
N PHE A 96 3.33 6.16 3.02
CA PHE A 96 2.21 5.67 3.82
C PHE A 96 0.89 5.62 3.04
N GLY A 97 0.67 6.56 2.11
CA GLY A 97 -0.52 6.56 1.26
C GLY A 97 -0.73 5.26 0.49
N ASN A 98 0.34 4.55 0.10
CA ASN A 98 0.24 3.26 -0.58
C ASN A 98 -0.22 2.14 0.37
N PHE A 99 0.27 2.12 1.60
CA PHE A 99 -0.18 1.18 2.62
C PHE A 99 -1.62 1.47 3.05
N MET A 100 -1.99 2.75 3.19
CA MET A 100 -3.37 3.15 3.47
C MET A 100 -4.32 2.74 2.35
N TRP A 101 -3.95 2.95 1.09
CA TRP A 101 -4.74 2.48 -0.04
C TRP A 101 -4.98 0.97 0.03
N ALA A 102 -3.93 0.18 0.24
CA ALA A 102 -4.07 -1.27 0.34
C ALA A 102 -4.92 -1.70 1.56
N ARG A 103 -4.72 -1.06 2.72
CA ARG A 103 -5.50 -1.28 3.94
C ARG A 103 -6.98 -0.98 3.76
N CYS A 104 -7.33 0.06 3.00
CA CYS A 104 -8.72 0.44 2.76
C CYS A 104 -9.44 -0.54 1.84
N VAL A 105 -8.75 -1.17 0.88
CA VAL A 105 -9.37 -2.04 -0.14
C VAL A 105 -9.15 -3.54 0.09
N SER A 106 -8.44 -3.94 1.13
CA SER A 106 -8.11 -5.35 1.40
C SER A 106 -7.89 -5.62 2.89
N SER A 107 -8.06 -6.89 3.28
CA SER A 107 -7.68 -7.44 4.58
C SER A 107 -6.33 -8.16 4.55
N ALA A 108 -5.56 -8.09 3.46
CA ALA A 108 -4.29 -8.78 3.32
C ALA A 108 -3.22 -8.24 4.29
N ASP A 109 -2.51 -9.17 4.94
CA ASP A 109 -1.36 -8.85 5.77
C ASP A 109 -0.13 -8.60 4.90
N LEU A 110 0.21 -7.32 4.71
CA LEU A 110 1.32 -6.91 3.83
C LEU A 110 2.69 -6.90 4.51
N VAL A 111 2.72 -6.64 5.81
CA VAL A 111 3.95 -6.45 6.59
C VAL A 111 3.84 -7.23 7.89
N SER A 112 4.86 -8.01 8.20
CA SER A 112 4.95 -8.76 9.46
C SER A 112 5.00 -7.80 10.65
N ASN A 113 4.33 -8.15 11.74
CA ASN A 113 4.38 -7.37 12.98
C ASN A 113 5.77 -7.30 13.63
N ALA A 114 6.68 -8.20 13.26
CA ALA A 114 8.08 -8.21 13.69
C ALA A 114 8.96 -7.27 12.85
N ASP A 115 8.46 -6.73 11.74
CA ASP A 115 9.20 -5.83 10.86
C ASP A 115 9.18 -4.38 11.41
N PRO A 116 10.31 -3.65 11.44
CA PRO A 116 10.32 -2.25 11.88
C PRO A 116 9.40 -1.33 11.05
N VAL A 117 9.11 -1.68 9.79
CA VAL A 117 8.13 -0.97 8.97
C VAL A 117 6.73 -1.05 9.59
N TYR A 118 6.36 -2.18 10.20
CA TYR A 118 5.07 -2.30 10.87
C TYR A 118 4.93 -1.31 12.02
N ALA A 119 5.97 -1.16 12.84
CA ALA A 119 5.96 -0.18 13.93
C ALA A 119 5.81 1.26 13.40
N TRP A 120 6.41 1.58 12.26
CA TRP A 120 6.22 2.87 11.58
C TRP A 120 4.79 3.03 11.05
N LEU A 121 4.19 1.98 10.47
CA LEU A 121 2.79 2.01 10.03
C LEU A 121 1.84 2.30 11.19
N GLU A 122 2.03 1.66 12.35
CA GLU A 122 1.21 1.90 13.54
C GLU A 122 1.34 3.36 14.01
N ARG A 123 2.56 3.92 14.06
CA ARG A 123 2.76 5.35 14.36
C ARG A 123 2.01 6.25 13.39
N MET A 124 2.11 5.98 12.09
CA MET A 124 1.43 6.76 11.05
C MET A 124 -0.10 6.66 11.14
N LEU A 125 -0.63 5.49 11.51
CA LEU A 125 -2.08 5.27 11.71
C LEU A 125 -2.63 6.06 12.91
N ASP A 126 -1.81 6.29 13.93
CA ASP A 126 -2.18 7.02 15.16
C ASP A 126 -2.09 8.56 15.02
N LEU A 127 -1.48 9.07 13.95
CA LEU A 127 -1.42 10.51 13.71
C LEU A 127 -2.82 11.10 13.55
N TYR A 128 -2.95 12.37 13.96
CA TYR A 128 -4.18 13.16 13.84
C TYR A 128 -5.40 12.48 14.50
N ASP A 129 -5.25 12.15 15.79
CA ASP A 129 -6.27 11.45 16.59
C ASP A 129 -6.71 10.11 15.97
N GLY A 130 -5.79 9.44 15.27
CA GLY A 130 -6.06 8.16 14.61
C GLY A 130 -6.82 8.28 13.30
N LEU A 131 -6.69 9.37 12.54
CA LEU A 131 -7.37 9.56 11.26
C LEU A 131 -7.18 8.36 10.31
N GLY A 132 -5.94 7.88 10.18
CA GLY A 132 -5.65 6.69 9.36
C GLY A 132 -6.23 5.40 9.96
N ARG A 133 -6.17 5.26 11.28
CA ARG A 133 -6.71 4.09 11.98
C ARG A 133 -8.23 3.97 11.84
N GLN A 134 -8.94 5.09 11.86
CA GLN A 134 -10.40 5.19 11.80
C GLN A 134 -10.96 5.27 10.38
N ALA A 135 -10.10 5.31 9.35
CA ALA A 135 -10.54 5.35 7.97
C ALA A 135 -11.39 4.11 7.64
N THR A 136 -12.54 4.32 6.99
CA THR A 136 -13.42 3.23 6.54
C THR A 136 -12.66 2.28 5.61
N ARG A 137 -12.73 0.99 5.91
CA ARG A 137 -12.16 -0.08 5.10
C ARG A 137 -13.26 -0.88 4.42
N ILE A 138 -12.89 -1.60 3.38
CA ILE A 138 -13.82 -2.47 2.66
C ILE A 138 -14.40 -3.57 3.55
N THR A 139 -13.65 -4.00 4.57
CA THR A 139 -14.09 -4.96 5.60
C THR A 139 -15.21 -4.42 6.49
N ASP A 140 -15.37 -3.09 6.54
CA ASP A 140 -16.36 -2.43 7.40
C ASP A 140 -17.69 -2.21 6.65
N ILE A 141 -17.72 -2.47 5.34
CA ILE A 141 -18.89 -2.26 4.49
C ILE A 141 -19.63 -3.59 4.30
N GLU A 142 -20.85 -3.68 4.82
CA GLU A 142 -21.70 -4.87 4.65
C GLU A 142 -21.95 -5.19 3.18
N GLY A 143 -21.74 -6.44 2.79
CA GLY A 143 -21.96 -6.92 1.43
C GLY A 143 -20.87 -6.56 0.41
N ALA A 144 -19.78 -5.90 0.83
CA ALA A 144 -18.65 -5.61 -0.04
C ALA A 144 -17.79 -6.83 -0.38
N TYR A 145 -17.73 -7.82 0.52
CA TYR A 145 -17.21 -9.16 0.25
C TYR A 145 -18.36 -10.07 -0.17
N ARG A 146 -18.51 -10.31 -1.47
CA ARG A 146 -19.31 -11.40 -2.05
C ARG A 146 -18.54 -12.05 -3.18
#